data_AF-A0A835XR51-F1
#
_entry.id   AF-A0A835XR51-F1
#
_cell.length_a   1.000
_cell.length_b   1.000
_cell.length_c   1.000
_cell.angle_alpha   90.00
_cell.angle_beta   90.00
_cell.angle_gamma   90.00
#
_symmetry.space_group_name_H-M   'P 1'
#
loop_
_entity.id
_entity.type
_entity.pdbx_description
1 polymer ?
#
loop_
_entity_poly.entity_id
_entity_poly.type
_entity_poly.pdbx_seq_one_letter_code
_entity_poly.pdbx_strand_id
1 'polypeptide(L)'
;MASTPLLLLLCLGVLGIQGCVFKEGVDATGKPWVCMSGTRQSPINVPWSGVLDHKGSHVQPQHQTHWHYSDLVSNGSNVEVINNGHTIQIEWLYAYDSNVQIAVPVNPNENTTSIPFWSCAPMTRPSKYYPLEMHIVHRVYDLPSCSAGCLTVTGILFNLVAGSDNPLLSAIWDNMPMREGQINYLPEGAAIRLEKFFPAPEDREYVAYSGSLTTPPCSEGLLWQVITKPQPISPKQWNQYRRAIGLKNCTDAAHETPASEEPHHDHHHRLHRHLLEETAPAEHHTDPNAYTCEVIAYGENYRNTQPTNRRKVKLALSKSYLDSRNKH
;
A
#
# COMPACT_ATOMS: atom_id res chain seq x y z
N MET A 1 -0.58 23.40 0.97
CA MET A 1 -0.11 22.27 0.13
C MET A 1 -1.20 21.23 0.23
N ALA A 2 -2.03 21.11 -0.80
CA ALA A 2 -3.19 20.21 -0.76
C ALA A 2 -2.86 18.99 -1.61
N SER A 3 -2.40 17.92 -0.98
CA SER A 3 -2.41 16.59 -1.58
C SER A 3 -3.69 15.90 -1.13
N THR A 4 -4.38 15.25 -2.05
CA THR A 4 -5.48 14.36 -1.69
C THR A 4 -4.86 12.98 -1.50
N PRO A 5 -4.81 12.44 -0.26
CA PRO A 5 -4.27 11.12 -0.05
C PRO A 5 -5.25 10.07 -0.59
N LEU A 6 -4.77 8.85 -0.68
CA LEU A 6 -5.54 7.62 -0.87
C LEU A 6 -4.92 6.62 0.12
N LEU A 7 -5.74 5.90 0.88
CA LEU A 7 -5.24 4.98 1.90
C LEU A 7 -5.40 3.53 1.43
N LEU A 8 -4.30 2.78 1.44
CA LEU A 8 -4.25 1.38 1.05
C LEU A 8 -3.64 0.56 2.19
N LEU A 9 -4.29 -0.54 2.60
CA LEU A 9 -3.74 -1.49 3.57
C LEU A 9 -3.23 -2.73 2.86
N LEU A 10 -2.04 -3.21 3.21
CA LEU A 10 -1.45 -4.41 2.62
C LEU A 10 -0.93 -5.39 3.68
N CYS A 11 -1.09 -6.69 3.45
CA CYS A 11 -0.31 -7.68 4.19
C CYS A 11 1.10 -7.74 3.65
N LEU A 12 2.02 -7.91 4.59
CA LEU A 12 3.28 -8.58 4.32
C LEU A 12 3.08 -10.06 4.65
N GLY A 13 3.30 -10.94 3.67
CA GLY A 13 3.40 -12.36 3.91
C GLY A 13 4.76 -12.68 4.53
N VAL A 14 4.78 -13.61 5.49
CA VAL A 14 6.00 -14.27 5.97
C VAL A 14 5.82 -15.76 5.82
N LEU A 15 6.79 -16.38 5.14
CA LEU A 15 7.01 -17.83 4.96
C LEU A 15 5.90 -18.54 4.16
N GLY A 16 5.88 -18.27 2.86
CA GLY A 16 5.19 -19.04 1.83
C GLY A 16 5.94 -18.89 0.51
N ILE A 17 6.22 -19.99 -0.17
CA ILE A 17 7.01 -20.04 -1.42
C ILE A 17 6.10 -19.62 -2.58
N GLN A 18 5.63 -18.36 -2.66
CA GLN A 18 5.13 -17.75 -3.90
C GLN A 18 4.75 -16.28 -3.70
N GLY A 19 5.74 -15.40 -3.55
CA GLY A 19 5.50 -13.97 -3.80
C GLY A 19 5.01 -13.78 -5.24
N CYS A 20 4.09 -12.83 -5.49
CA CYS A 20 3.53 -12.62 -6.82
C CYS A 20 4.65 -12.44 -7.86
N VAL A 21 4.83 -13.45 -8.72
CA VAL A 21 5.63 -13.34 -9.94
C VAL A 21 4.67 -12.77 -10.99
N PHE A 22 4.74 -11.45 -11.20
CA PHE A 22 3.91 -10.81 -12.22
C PHE A 22 4.33 -11.32 -13.60
N LYS A 23 3.36 -11.83 -14.37
CA LYS A 23 3.53 -12.13 -15.81
C LYS A 23 3.70 -10.82 -16.60
N GLU A 24 4.01 -10.94 -17.88
CA GLU A 24 3.98 -9.80 -18.81
C GLU A 24 2.55 -9.27 -18.96
N GLY A 25 2.40 -7.95 -19.12
CA GLY A 25 1.11 -7.28 -19.29
C GLY A 25 1.30 -5.84 -19.77
N VAL A 26 0.21 -5.15 -20.08
CA VAL A 26 0.20 -3.75 -20.52
C VAL A 26 -0.66 -2.90 -19.58
N ASP A 27 -0.30 -1.63 -19.42
CA ASP A 27 -1.09 -0.67 -18.66
C ASP A 27 -2.30 -0.15 -19.47
N ALA A 28 -3.11 0.71 -18.86
CA ALA A 28 -4.30 1.30 -19.48
C ALA A 28 -4.00 2.15 -20.73
N THR A 29 -2.73 2.48 -21.00
CA THR A 29 -2.29 3.20 -22.19
C THR A 29 -1.68 2.28 -23.25
N GLY A 30 -1.72 0.96 -23.02
CA GLY A 30 -1.11 -0.05 -23.90
C GLY A 30 0.41 -0.18 -23.74
N LYS A 31 1.02 0.46 -22.73
CA LYS A 31 2.47 0.37 -22.49
C LYS A 31 2.80 -0.88 -21.68
N PRO A 32 3.86 -1.64 -22.01
CA PRO A 32 4.24 -2.82 -21.24
C PRO A 32 4.57 -2.49 -19.78
N TRP A 33 4.16 -3.38 -18.88
CA TRP A 33 4.54 -3.32 -17.47
C TRP A 33 6.07 -3.38 -17.34
N VAL A 34 6.60 -2.60 -16.40
CA VAL A 34 8.05 -2.54 -16.16
C VAL A 34 8.46 -3.34 -14.92
N CYS A 35 7.61 -4.27 -14.48
CA CYS A 35 7.82 -5.04 -13.25
C CYS A 35 9.10 -5.90 -13.27
N MET A 36 9.49 -6.43 -14.44
CA MET A 36 10.67 -7.28 -14.61
C MET A 36 11.86 -6.57 -15.28
N SER A 37 11.62 -5.44 -15.94
CA SER A 37 12.63 -4.69 -16.70
C SER A 37 13.11 -3.42 -15.99
N GLY A 38 12.34 -2.91 -15.03
CA GLY A 38 12.67 -1.72 -14.26
C GLY A 38 13.90 -1.90 -13.36
N THR A 39 14.67 -0.83 -13.19
CA THR A 39 15.90 -0.85 -12.37
C THR A 39 15.76 -0.11 -11.04
N ARG A 40 14.65 0.60 -10.83
CA ARG A 40 14.29 1.30 -9.60
C ARG A 40 12.98 0.75 -9.02
N GLN A 41 12.84 -0.57 -9.04
CA GLN A 41 11.65 -1.24 -8.54
C GLN A 41 11.55 -1.22 -7.00
N SER A 42 10.32 -1.25 -6.51
CA SER A 42 9.98 -1.46 -5.11
C SER A 42 9.32 -2.84 -4.95
N PRO A 43 9.27 -3.41 -3.75
CA PRO A 43 9.92 -2.95 -2.52
C PRO A 43 11.43 -3.26 -2.49
N ILE A 44 12.18 -2.72 -1.54
CA ILE A 44 13.59 -3.13 -1.30
C ILE A 44 13.80 -3.68 0.09
N ASN A 45 14.90 -4.42 0.21
CA ASN A 45 15.58 -4.62 1.47
C ASN A 45 16.44 -3.39 1.81
N VAL A 46 16.01 -2.61 2.81
CA VAL A 46 16.73 -1.42 3.28
C VAL A 46 18.03 -1.84 3.93
N PRO A 47 19.19 -1.31 3.48
CA PRO A 47 20.47 -1.65 4.08
C PRO A 47 20.52 -1.33 5.59
N TRP A 48 21.14 -2.20 6.39
CA TRP A 48 21.47 -1.85 7.77
C TRP A 48 22.65 -0.87 7.79
N SER A 49 23.76 -1.30 7.20
CA SER A 49 24.99 -0.52 7.10
C SER A 49 24.77 0.74 6.29
N GLY A 50 25.12 1.89 6.87
CA GLY A 50 25.04 3.19 6.21
C GLY A 50 23.62 3.73 5.99
N VAL A 51 22.59 3.09 6.56
CA VAL A 51 21.22 3.64 6.57
C VAL A 51 20.62 3.47 7.96
N LEU A 52 20.23 2.26 8.35
CA LEU A 52 19.53 2.01 9.63
C LEU A 52 20.46 2.03 10.85
N ASP A 53 21.77 1.88 10.66
CA ASP A 53 22.77 2.01 11.72
C ASP A 53 23.14 3.47 12.06
N HIS A 54 22.45 4.44 11.44
CA HIS A 54 22.63 5.87 11.63
C HIS A 54 24.03 6.40 11.26
N LYS A 55 24.83 5.63 10.49
CA LYS A 55 26.20 6.03 10.10
C LYS A 55 26.30 6.66 8.72
N GLY A 56 25.22 6.62 7.94
CA GLY A 56 25.20 7.13 6.57
C GLY A 56 24.95 8.63 6.44
N SER A 57 24.80 9.06 5.19
CA SER A 57 24.26 10.38 4.89
C SER A 57 22.75 10.42 5.13
N HIS A 58 22.30 11.36 5.95
CA HIS A 58 20.90 11.51 6.30
C HIS A 58 20.16 12.49 5.37
N VAL A 59 18.83 12.47 5.44
CA VAL A 59 18.00 13.55 4.89
C VAL A 59 18.18 14.77 5.79
N GLN A 60 18.52 15.90 5.18
CA GLN A 60 18.70 17.16 5.90
C GLN A 60 17.39 17.61 6.55
N PRO A 61 17.38 18.20 7.76
CA PRO A 61 16.16 18.58 8.47
C PRO A 61 15.19 19.44 7.65
N GLN A 62 15.70 20.42 6.90
CA GLN A 62 14.89 21.28 6.03
C GLN A 62 14.30 20.58 4.79
N HIS A 63 14.76 19.35 4.51
CA HIS A 63 14.27 18.51 3.42
C HIS A 63 13.52 17.27 3.94
N GLN A 64 13.10 17.29 5.20
CA GLN A 64 12.27 16.22 5.75
C GLN A 64 10.79 16.40 5.36
N THR A 65 10.09 15.28 5.23
CA THR A 65 8.64 15.25 4.97
C THR A 65 7.91 15.48 6.29
N HIS A 66 6.88 16.32 6.26
CA HIS A 66 6.01 16.57 7.40
C HIS A 66 4.60 16.09 7.07
N TRP A 67 4.09 15.15 7.86
CA TRP A 67 2.73 14.64 7.74
C TRP A 67 1.81 15.37 8.70
N HIS A 68 0.64 15.79 8.20
CA HIS A 68 -0.47 16.26 9.02
C HIS A 68 -1.76 15.71 8.44
N TYR A 69 -2.34 14.73 9.13
CA TYR A 69 -3.63 14.14 8.78
C TYR A 69 -4.68 14.54 9.81
N SER A 70 -5.86 14.96 9.33
CA SER A 70 -7.05 15.04 10.18
C SER A 70 -7.63 13.64 10.42
N ASP A 71 -8.71 13.53 11.21
CA ASP A 71 -9.43 12.26 11.31
C ASP A 71 -10.31 12.10 10.07
N LEU A 72 -10.26 10.94 9.41
CA LEU A 72 -11.18 10.59 8.32
C LEU A 72 -12.50 10.12 8.95
N VAL A 73 -13.55 10.93 8.87
CA VAL A 73 -14.82 10.69 9.58
C VAL A 73 -15.92 10.34 8.58
N SER A 74 -16.59 9.22 8.85
CA SER A 74 -17.69 8.73 8.02
C SER A 74 -19.03 9.35 8.41
N ASN A 75 -19.85 9.68 7.41
CA ASN A 75 -21.27 10.02 7.56
C ASN A 75 -22.20 8.82 7.24
N GLY A 76 -21.64 7.61 7.09
CA GLY A 76 -22.37 6.40 6.71
C GLY A 76 -22.29 6.05 5.23
N SER A 77 -21.84 6.96 4.36
CA SER A 77 -21.80 6.72 2.90
C SER A 77 -20.63 7.40 2.17
N ASN A 78 -19.70 8.04 2.87
CA ASN A 78 -18.61 8.83 2.28
C ASN A 78 -17.21 8.23 2.51
N VAL A 79 -17.10 7.13 3.26
CA VAL A 79 -15.84 6.40 3.45
C VAL A 79 -16.08 4.93 3.16
N GLU A 80 -15.31 4.38 2.23
CA GLU A 80 -15.46 3.05 1.67
C GLU A 80 -14.29 2.17 2.11
N VAL A 81 -14.59 0.94 2.54
CA VAL A 81 -13.64 -0.16 2.71
C VAL A 81 -13.89 -1.17 1.60
N ILE A 82 -12.89 -1.35 0.76
CA ILE A 82 -12.99 -2.05 -0.51
C ILE A 82 -12.10 -3.28 -0.48
N ASN A 83 -12.62 -4.44 -0.85
CA ASN A 83 -11.80 -5.60 -1.19
C ASN A 83 -11.78 -5.70 -2.71
N ASN A 84 -10.69 -5.29 -3.34
CA ASN A 84 -10.59 -5.26 -4.80
C ASN A 84 -10.01 -6.57 -5.39
N GLY A 85 -9.94 -7.65 -4.59
CA GLY A 85 -9.30 -8.91 -4.99
C GLY A 85 -7.78 -8.92 -4.86
N HIS A 86 -7.16 -7.75 -4.71
CA HIS A 86 -5.72 -7.61 -4.51
C HIS A 86 -5.35 -7.07 -3.13
N THR A 87 -6.24 -6.31 -2.49
CA THR A 87 -5.98 -5.64 -1.22
C THR A 87 -7.26 -5.22 -0.51
N ILE A 88 -7.12 -4.83 0.76
CA ILE A 88 -8.14 -4.02 1.46
C ILE A 88 -7.76 -2.54 1.31
N GLN A 89 -8.63 -1.78 0.67
CA GLN A 89 -8.40 -0.39 0.29
C GLN A 89 -9.42 0.52 0.97
N ILE A 90 -9.02 1.74 1.29
CA ILE A 90 -9.87 2.74 1.92
C ILE A 90 -9.94 3.96 1.00
N GLU A 91 -11.15 4.27 0.56
CA GLU A 91 -11.45 5.45 -0.24
C GLU A 91 -12.43 6.36 0.49
N TRP A 92 -12.48 7.61 0.07
CA TRP A 92 -13.46 8.56 0.58
C TRP A 92 -13.96 9.47 -0.53
N LEU A 93 -15.23 9.83 -0.42
CA LEU A 93 -15.99 10.54 -1.44
C LEU A 93 -16.23 12.00 -1.05
N TYR A 94 -15.32 12.59 -0.27
CA TYR A 94 -15.39 13.98 0.16
C TYR A 94 -14.02 14.67 0.12
N ALA A 95 -14.00 16.00 0.17
CA ALA A 95 -12.77 16.76 0.27
C ALA A 95 -12.15 16.57 1.66
N TYR A 96 -11.21 15.63 1.77
CA TYR A 96 -10.51 15.34 3.00
C TYR A 96 -9.39 16.35 3.24
N ASP A 97 -9.41 16.97 4.43
CA ASP A 97 -8.39 17.91 4.84
C ASP A 97 -7.14 17.18 5.31
N SER A 98 -6.09 17.22 4.50
CA SER A 98 -4.76 16.79 4.90
C SER A 98 -3.72 17.72 4.32
N ASN A 99 -2.64 17.92 5.09
CA ASN A 99 -1.56 18.80 4.70
C ASN A 99 -0.24 18.04 4.87
N VAL A 100 0.11 17.25 3.85
CA VAL A 100 1.40 16.56 3.81
C VAL A 100 2.39 17.42 3.04
N GLN A 101 3.41 17.92 3.73
CA GLN A 101 4.50 18.68 3.14
C GLN A 101 5.61 17.71 2.73
N ILE A 102 5.63 17.37 1.44
CA ILE A 102 6.60 16.44 0.89
C ILE A 102 7.81 17.22 0.40
N ALA A 103 8.91 17.13 1.15
CA ALA A 103 10.18 17.66 0.69
C ALA A 103 10.84 16.68 -0.29
N VAL A 104 10.83 17.05 -1.57
CA VAL A 104 11.56 16.33 -2.62
C VAL A 104 12.90 17.06 -2.85
N PRO A 105 14.06 16.40 -2.77
CA PRO A 105 15.30 17.01 -3.23
C PRO A 105 15.22 17.17 -4.75
N VAL A 106 14.85 18.35 -5.22
CA VAL A 106 14.81 18.69 -6.65
C VAL A 106 16.25 18.77 -7.14
N ASN A 107 16.67 17.80 -7.95
CA ASN A 107 17.88 17.93 -8.75
C ASN A 107 17.43 18.34 -10.16
N PRO A 108 17.73 19.56 -10.64
CA PRO A 108 17.18 20.09 -11.90
C PRO A 108 17.55 19.28 -13.17
N ASN A 109 18.45 18.30 -13.06
CA ASN A 109 18.98 17.53 -14.17
C ASN A 109 18.38 16.12 -14.32
N GLU A 110 17.44 15.70 -13.44
CA GLU A 110 16.74 14.43 -13.61
C GLU A 110 15.36 14.67 -14.23
N ASN A 111 15.27 14.46 -15.55
CA ASN A 111 14.00 14.41 -16.28
C ASN A 111 13.14 13.24 -15.77
N THR A 112 12.25 13.50 -14.82
CA THR A 112 11.25 12.52 -14.38
C THR A 112 9.99 12.69 -15.21
N THR A 113 9.74 11.72 -16.08
CA THR A 113 8.55 11.62 -16.92
C THR A 113 7.33 11.25 -16.07
N SER A 114 6.21 11.93 -16.31
CA SER A 114 4.88 11.64 -15.75
C SER A 114 4.35 10.27 -16.18
N ILE A 115 3.77 9.49 -15.26
CA ILE A 115 3.13 8.18 -15.53
C ILE A 115 1.88 8.01 -14.62
N PRO A 116 0.76 7.43 -15.10
CA PRO A 116 -0.52 7.36 -14.38
C PRO A 116 -0.63 6.22 -13.34
N PHE A 117 -1.81 6.17 -12.69
CA PHE A 117 -2.15 5.70 -11.33
C PHE A 117 -2.19 4.17 -11.06
N TRP A 118 -2.59 3.83 -9.80
CA TRP A 118 -2.78 2.52 -9.10
C TRP A 118 -1.59 2.07 -8.23
N SER A 119 -1.78 1.68 -6.96
CA SER A 119 -0.65 1.35 -6.05
C SER A 119 -0.99 0.36 -4.94
N CYS A 120 -0.09 -0.59 -4.68
CA CYS A 120 0.03 -1.42 -3.47
C CYS A 120 1.35 -2.22 -3.39
N ALA A 121 2.02 -2.39 -2.21
CA ALA A 121 2.93 -3.52 -1.76
C ALA A 121 4.41 -3.22 -1.27
N PRO A 122 4.97 -3.96 -0.28
CA PRO A 122 5.65 -3.34 0.90
C PRO A 122 7.14 -3.72 1.17
N MET A 123 7.87 -2.92 1.98
CA MET A 123 9.33 -2.91 2.19
C MET A 123 9.90 -3.98 3.16
N THR A 124 11.20 -4.34 3.04
CA THR A 124 11.94 -5.15 4.03
C THR A 124 13.10 -4.38 4.68
N ARG A 125 13.40 -4.71 5.94
CA ARG A 125 14.72 -4.44 6.59
C ARG A 125 15.55 -5.73 6.51
N PRO A 126 16.88 -5.71 6.70
CA PRO A 126 17.68 -6.92 6.49
C PRO A 126 17.22 -7.99 7.46
N SER A 127 16.78 -9.11 6.91
CA SER A 127 16.41 -10.33 7.64
C SER A 127 15.17 -10.24 8.54
N LYS A 128 14.40 -9.15 8.52
CA LYS A 128 13.18 -9.01 9.34
C LYS A 128 11.99 -8.60 8.50
N TYR A 129 11.06 -9.54 8.36
CA TYR A 129 9.73 -9.29 7.82
C TYR A 129 8.79 -8.80 8.92
N TYR A 130 7.77 -8.06 8.50
CA TYR A 130 6.67 -7.61 9.34
C TYR A 130 5.39 -8.33 8.90
N PRO A 131 4.39 -8.55 9.76
CA PRO A 131 3.11 -9.16 9.37
C PRO A 131 2.19 -8.31 8.48
N LEU A 132 2.30 -6.97 8.51
CA LEU A 132 1.44 -6.05 7.77
C LEU A 132 2.21 -4.76 7.46
N GLU A 133 1.89 -4.10 6.34
CA GLU A 133 2.33 -2.74 6.02
C GLU A 133 1.18 -1.93 5.41
N MET A 134 0.95 -0.72 5.92
CA MET A 134 -0.03 0.21 5.38
C MET A 134 0.65 1.20 4.45
N HIS A 135 0.04 1.47 3.30
CA HIS A 135 0.49 2.44 2.30
C HIS A 135 -0.46 3.63 2.21
N ILE A 136 0.05 4.80 2.54
CA ILE A 136 -0.65 6.06 2.29
C ILE A 136 -0.08 6.66 1.01
N VAL A 137 -0.88 6.65 -0.04
CA VAL A 137 -0.49 7.11 -1.38
C VAL A 137 -0.93 8.57 -1.53
N HIS A 138 0.00 9.43 -1.93
CA HIS A 138 -0.28 10.83 -2.17
C HIS A 138 -0.02 11.16 -3.62
N ARG A 139 -0.82 12.09 -4.12
CA ARG A 139 -0.61 12.70 -5.42
C ARG A 139 -0.11 14.13 -5.25
N VAL A 140 0.92 14.47 -6.00
CA VAL A 140 1.58 15.79 -5.99
C VAL A 140 1.41 16.43 -7.35
N TYR A 141 0.86 17.64 -7.39
CA TYR A 141 0.67 18.41 -8.62
C TYR A 141 1.52 19.69 -8.67
N ASP A 142 2.01 20.15 -7.52
CA ASP A 142 2.59 21.48 -7.35
C ASP A 142 4.03 21.62 -7.90
N LEU A 143 4.62 20.54 -8.42
CA LEU A 143 5.95 20.55 -9.05
C LEU A 143 5.81 20.67 -10.58
N PRO A 144 6.67 21.44 -11.27
CA PRO A 144 6.59 21.59 -12.74
C PRO A 144 6.65 20.26 -13.51
N SER A 145 7.42 19.28 -13.01
CA SER A 145 7.52 17.93 -13.60
C SER A 145 6.33 17.01 -13.24
N CYS A 146 5.42 17.47 -12.38
CA CYS A 146 4.32 16.70 -11.81
C CYS A 146 2.95 17.27 -12.20
N SER A 147 2.87 18.04 -13.29
CA SER A 147 1.59 18.59 -13.79
C SER A 147 0.54 17.50 -14.08
N ALA A 148 0.97 16.29 -14.42
CA ALA A 148 0.12 15.12 -14.60
C ALA A 148 -0.17 14.34 -13.30
N GLY A 149 0.39 14.76 -12.16
CA GLY A 149 0.29 14.12 -10.86
C GLY A 149 1.39 13.09 -10.60
N CYS A 150 2.44 13.48 -9.88
CA CYS A 150 3.42 12.53 -9.37
C CYS A 150 2.89 11.79 -8.15
N LEU A 151 3.37 10.58 -7.92
CA LEU A 151 3.01 9.77 -6.76
C LEU A 151 4.14 9.72 -5.72
N THR A 152 3.76 9.74 -4.45
CA THR A 152 4.62 9.36 -3.33
C THR A 152 3.88 8.43 -2.40
N VAL A 153 4.59 7.52 -1.74
CA VAL A 153 4.01 6.51 -0.87
C VAL A 153 4.68 6.59 0.49
N THR A 154 3.86 6.68 1.53
CA THR A 154 4.29 6.52 2.90
C THR A 154 3.94 5.11 3.39
N GLY A 155 4.94 4.32 3.75
CA GLY A 155 4.79 2.97 4.31
C GLY A 155 4.84 2.98 5.85
N ILE A 156 3.89 2.31 6.48
CA ILE A 156 3.84 2.10 7.93
C ILE A 156 3.87 0.60 8.20
N LEU A 157 4.95 0.14 8.83
CA LEU A 157 5.17 -1.26 9.17
C LEU A 157 4.40 -1.63 10.43
N PHE A 158 3.95 -2.88 10.56
CA PHE A 158 3.32 -3.38 11.77
C PHE A 158 4.04 -4.59 12.34
N ASN A 159 4.34 -4.62 13.65
CA ASN A 159 4.93 -5.78 14.30
C ASN A 159 3.89 -6.59 15.07
N LEU A 160 4.04 -7.91 15.05
CA LEU A 160 3.18 -8.81 15.79
C LEU A 160 3.44 -8.63 17.29
N VAL A 161 2.41 -8.26 18.05
CA VAL A 161 2.48 -8.08 19.51
C VAL A 161 1.36 -8.91 20.14
N ALA A 162 1.71 -9.76 21.11
CA ALA A 162 0.72 -10.49 21.89
C ALA A 162 -0.03 -9.52 22.82
N GLY A 163 -1.34 -9.70 22.97
CA GLY A 163 -2.18 -8.85 23.80
C GLY A 163 -3.42 -8.36 23.06
N SER A 164 -3.86 -7.15 23.42
CA SER A 164 -5.07 -6.52 22.86
C SER A 164 -4.90 -6.12 21.40
N ASP A 165 -6.02 -6.15 20.67
CA ASP A 165 -6.13 -5.62 19.31
C ASP A 165 -5.73 -4.14 19.28
N ASN A 166 -5.09 -3.70 18.20
CA ASN A 166 -4.78 -2.29 17.97
C ASN A 166 -6.08 -1.56 17.60
N PRO A 167 -6.60 -0.66 18.46
CA PRO A 167 -7.90 -0.02 18.25
C PRO A 167 -7.92 0.91 17.04
N LEU A 168 -6.76 1.36 16.55
CA LEU A 168 -6.68 2.20 15.34
C LEU A 168 -7.13 1.44 14.08
N LEU A 169 -7.02 0.11 14.09
CA LEU A 169 -7.39 -0.74 12.96
C LEU A 169 -8.87 -1.15 12.99
N SER A 170 -9.55 -1.04 14.14
CA SER A 170 -10.90 -1.61 14.35
C SER A 170 -11.92 -1.12 13.33
N ALA A 171 -11.98 0.18 13.05
CA ALA A 171 -12.93 0.73 12.07
C ALA A 171 -12.81 0.06 10.70
N ILE A 172 -11.59 -0.28 10.28
CA ILE A 172 -11.34 -0.94 9.00
C ILE A 172 -11.58 -2.44 9.11
N TRP A 173 -11.10 -3.08 10.18
CA TRP A 173 -11.21 -4.53 10.39
C TRP A 173 -12.66 -4.99 10.57
N ASP A 174 -13.49 -4.19 11.24
CA ASP A 174 -14.89 -4.53 11.49
C ASP A 174 -15.74 -4.36 10.22
N ASN A 175 -15.24 -3.63 9.22
CA ASN A 175 -15.97 -3.32 7.99
C ASN A 175 -15.30 -3.87 6.71
N MET A 176 -14.18 -4.59 6.80
CA MET A 176 -13.51 -5.13 5.62
C MET A 176 -14.36 -6.23 4.96
N PRO A 177 -14.68 -6.11 3.65
CA PRO A 177 -15.44 -7.14 2.98
C PRO A 177 -14.59 -8.37 2.68
N MET A 178 -15.21 -9.54 2.80
CA MET A 178 -14.59 -10.84 2.50
C MET A 178 -14.68 -11.22 1.03
N ARG A 179 -15.72 -10.75 0.33
CA ARG A 179 -15.95 -11.01 -1.09
C ARG A 179 -15.12 -10.02 -1.92
N GLU A 180 -14.44 -10.54 -2.93
CA GLU A 180 -13.68 -9.73 -3.88
C GLU A 180 -14.62 -8.88 -4.73
N GLY A 181 -14.21 -7.65 -5.02
CA GLY A 181 -15.01 -6.63 -5.70
C GLY A 181 -16.10 -5.98 -4.83
N GLN A 182 -16.22 -6.35 -3.54
CA GLN A 182 -17.21 -5.77 -2.64
C GLN A 182 -16.68 -4.49 -1.97
N ILE A 183 -17.62 -3.56 -1.74
CA ILE A 183 -17.43 -2.32 -1.01
C ILE A 183 -18.36 -2.32 0.20
N ASN A 184 -17.84 -1.97 1.36
CA ASN A 184 -18.62 -1.67 2.56
C ASN A 184 -18.37 -0.21 2.95
N TYR A 185 -19.44 0.52 3.27
CA TYR A 185 -19.29 1.86 3.83
C TYR A 185 -19.02 1.80 5.32
N LEU A 186 -18.15 2.66 5.83
CA LEU A 186 -17.99 2.82 7.26
C LEU A 186 -19.28 3.40 7.88
N PRO A 187 -19.72 2.91 9.05
CA PRO A 187 -20.89 3.46 9.74
C PRO A 187 -20.77 4.96 10.04
N GLU A 188 -21.91 5.64 10.18
CA GLU A 188 -21.94 7.04 10.60
C GLU A 188 -21.21 7.24 11.94
N GLY A 189 -20.34 8.26 11.99
CA GLY A 189 -19.52 8.57 13.17
C GLY A 189 -18.27 7.70 13.34
N ALA A 190 -18.09 6.64 12.53
CA ALA A 190 -16.83 5.89 12.52
C ALA A 190 -15.69 6.78 11.99
N ALA A 191 -14.50 6.62 12.55
CA ALA A 191 -13.35 7.44 12.18
C ALA A 191 -12.06 6.60 12.03
N ILE A 192 -11.25 6.95 11.02
CA ILE A 192 -9.89 6.45 10.85
C ILE A 192 -8.93 7.58 11.24
N ARG A 193 -8.20 7.36 12.34
CA ARG A 193 -7.26 8.34 12.90
C ARG A 193 -5.87 8.20 12.28
N LEU A 194 -5.72 8.63 11.03
CA LEU A 194 -4.50 8.43 10.24
C LEU A 194 -3.23 8.91 10.92
N GLU A 195 -3.26 10.09 11.54
CA GLU A 195 -2.13 10.69 12.25
C GLU A 195 -1.60 9.79 13.40
N LYS A 196 -2.47 9.00 14.02
CA LYS A 196 -2.12 8.13 15.16
C LYS A 196 -1.32 6.90 14.76
N PHE A 197 -1.26 6.55 13.47
CA PHE A 197 -0.35 5.51 12.98
C PHE A 197 1.11 5.97 12.88
N PHE A 198 1.36 7.27 13.05
CA PHE A 198 2.72 7.82 13.07
C PHE A 198 3.23 7.95 14.51
N PRO A 199 4.55 7.85 14.72
CA PRO A 199 5.17 8.38 15.93
C PRO A 199 4.82 9.86 16.12
N ALA A 200 4.99 10.33 17.36
CA ALA A 200 4.93 11.76 17.66
C ALA A 200 5.82 12.54 16.68
N PRO A 201 5.42 13.74 16.22
CA PRO A 201 6.14 14.48 15.17
C PRO A 201 7.65 14.59 15.39
N GLU A 202 8.08 14.80 16.63
CA GLU A 202 9.48 14.89 17.06
C GLU A 202 10.25 13.57 16.98
N ASP A 203 9.57 12.43 16.97
CA ASP A 203 10.11 11.07 16.97
C ASP A 203 9.98 10.37 15.61
N ARG A 204 9.55 11.08 14.56
CA ARG A 204 9.39 10.50 13.23
C ARG A 204 10.74 10.29 12.57
N GLU A 205 11.17 9.03 12.55
CA GLU A 205 12.30 8.56 11.75
C GLU A 205 11.79 7.70 10.59
N TYR A 206 12.27 7.98 9.38
CA TYR A 206 11.82 7.26 8.17
C TYR A 206 12.95 7.08 7.16
N VAL A 207 12.86 6.03 6.36
CA VAL A 207 13.78 5.78 5.24
C VAL A 207 13.16 6.33 3.96
N ALA A 208 13.93 7.07 3.19
CA ALA A 208 13.53 7.64 1.91
C ALA A 208 14.32 7.07 0.74
N TYR A 209 13.64 6.73 -0.35
CA TYR A 209 14.26 6.30 -1.60
C TYR A 209 13.36 6.53 -2.81
N SER A 210 13.95 6.59 -4.01
CA SER A 210 13.23 6.57 -5.29
C SER A 210 12.93 5.12 -5.68
N GLY A 211 11.66 4.83 -5.95
CA GLY A 211 11.17 3.49 -6.21
C GLY A 211 10.07 3.44 -7.27
N SER A 212 9.28 2.37 -7.22
CA SER A 212 8.17 2.13 -8.13
C SER A 212 6.87 1.83 -7.40
N LEU A 213 5.80 1.69 -8.17
CA LEU A 213 4.64 0.91 -7.78
C LEU A 213 5.03 -0.55 -7.57
N THR A 214 4.35 -1.20 -6.65
CA THR A 214 4.61 -2.57 -6.21
C THR A 214 3.51 -3.54 -6.63
N THR A 215 2.53 -3.02 -7.37
CA THR A 215 1.64 -3.75 -8.25
C THR A 215 1.92 -3.35 -9.70
N PRO A 216 1.52 -4.18 -10.68
CA PRO A 216 1.39 -3.76 -12.06
C PRO A 216 0.65 -2.42 -12.19
N PRO A 217 1.10 -1.50 -13.07
CA PRO A 217 2.16 -1.69 -14.09
C PRO A 217 3.60 -1.47 -13.59
N CYS A 218 3.81 -1.37 -12.27
CA CYS A 218 5.12 -1.19 -11.64
C CYS A 218 5.87 0.08 -12.04
N SER A 219 5.14 1.15 -12.38
CA SER A 219 5.69 2.46 -12.77
C SER A 219 6.74 2.98 -11.79
N GLU A 220 7.89 3.41 -12.31
CA GLU A 220 9.00 3.97 -11.51
C GLU A 220 8.87 5.49 -11.32
N GLY A 221 9.69 6.06 -10.45
CA GLY A 221 9.75 7.50 -10.21
C GLY A 221 9.04 7.98 -8.95
N LEU A 222 8.54 7.03 -8.14
CA LEU A 222 7.84 7.35 -6.88
C LEU A 222 8.85 7.66 -5.78
N LEU A 223 8.57 8.67 -4.97
CA LEU A 223 9.25 8.86 -3.69
C LEU A 223 8.59 7.96 -2.64
N TRP A 224 9.38 7.06 -2.06
CA TRP A 224 8.96 6.26 -0.91
C TRP A 224 9.48 6.87 0.38
N GLN A 225 8.63 6.96 1.40
CA GLN A 225 9.02 7.20 2.79
C GLN A 225 8.49 6.05 3.66
N VAL A 226 9.36 5.31 4.34
CA VAL A 226 8.92 4.20 5.20
C VAL A 226 9.26 4.49 6.64
N ILE A 227 8.24 4.60 7.49
CA ILE A 227 8.36 4.86 8.92
C ILE A 227 9.10 3.69 9.57
N THR A 228 10.20 3.99 10.26
CA THR A 228 11.08 2.96 10.83
C THR A 228 10.54 2.30 12.09
N LYS A 229 9.69 3.02 12.85
CA LYS A 229 9.04 2.54 14.07
C LYS A 229 7.71 1.86 13.71
N PRO A 230 7.59 0.53 13.90
CA PRO A 230 6.39 -0.18 13.54
C PRO A 230 5.24 0.06 14.53
N GLN A 231 4.01 -0.11 14.05
CA GLN A 231 2.78 -0.13 14.85
C GLN A 231 2.45 -1.55 15.32
N PRO A 232 1.81 -1.75 16.49
CA PRO A 232 1.44 -3.08 16.93
C PRO A 232 0.27 -3.63 16.10
N ILE A 233 0.28 -4.94 15.85
CA ILE A 233 -0.88 -5.70 15.39
C ILE A 233 -0.99 -7.00 16.20
N SER A 234 -2.21 -7.37 16.62
CA SER A 234 -2.42 -8.63 17.32
C SER A 234 -2.45 -9.83 16.36
N PRO A 235 -2.15 -11.06 16.83
CA PRO A 235 -2.34 -12.27 16.02
C PRO A 235 -3.77 -12.45 15.49
N LYS A 236 -4.76 -12.01 16.26
CA LYS A 236 -6.18 -12.05 15.85
C LYS A 236 -6.43 -11.12 14.67
N GLN A 237 -6.01 -9.85 14.76
CA GLN A 237 -6.15 -8.88 13.66
C GLN A 237 -5.38 -9.35 12.42
N TRP A 238 -4.15 -9.83 12.59
CA TRP A 238 -3.37 -10.35 11.47
C TRP A 238 -4.07 -11.51 10.75
N ASN A 239 -4.60 -12.48 11.50
CA ASN A 239 -5.36 -13.60 10.93
C ASN A 239 -6.66 -13.15 10.25
N GLN A 240 -7.37 -12.16 10.81
CA GLN A 240 -8.58 -11.62 10.17
C GLN A 240 -8.27 -11.00 8.81
N TYR A 241 -7.22 -10.18 8.71
CA TYR A 241 -6.78 -9.62 7.43
C TYR A 241 -6.40 -10.73 6.44
N ARG A 242 -5.59 -11.70 6.87
CA ARG A 242 -5.17 -12.83 6.02
C ARG A 242 -6.33 -13.70 5.54
N ARG A 243 -7.47 -13.73 6.25
CA ARG A 243 -8.71 -14.37 5.77
C ARG A 243 -9.41 -13.52 4.72
N ALA A 244 -9.48 -12.21 4.92
CA ALA A 244 -10.13 -11.31 3.96
C ALA A 244 -9.48 -11.37 2.57
N ILE A 245 -8.17 -11.54 2.52
CA ILE A 245 -7.38 -11.77 1.30
C ILE A 245 -7.07 -13.27 1.06
N GLY A 246 -7.80 -14.17 1.72
CA GLY A 246 -7.54 -15.60 1.71
C GLY A 246 -7.88 -16.28 0.39
N LEU A 247 -7.28 -17.47 0.20
CA LEU A 247 -7.63 -18.42 -0.86
C LEU A 247 -9.06 -18.91 -0.63
N LYS A 248 -9.86 -18.90 -1.69
CA LYS A 248 -11.28 -19.27 -1.64
C LYS A 248 -11.53 -20.51 -2.48
N ASN A 249 -12.38 -21.40 -1.97
CA ASN A 249 -12.98 -22.46 -2.76
C ASN A 249 -14.40 -22.04 -3.13
N CYS A 250 -14.76 -22.13 -4.40
CA CYS A 250 -16.04 -21.67 -4.92
C CYS A 250 -16.81 -22.83 -5.54
N THR A 251 -18.07 -22.98 -5.17
CA THR A 251 -18.99 -23.96 -5.75
C THR A 251 -20.11 -23.25 -6.51
N ASP A 252 -20.43 -23.75 -7.68
CA ASP A 252 -21.58 -23.28 -8.47
C ASP A 252 -22.88 -23.75 -7.80
N ALA A 253 -23.80 -22.81 -7.55
CA ALA A 253 -25.11 -23.10 -6.96
C ALA A 253 -25.97 -24.02 -7.85
N ALA A 254 -25.66 -24.14 -9.15
CA ALA A 254 -26.42 -24.95 -10.10
C ALA A 254 -25.96 -26.42 -10.20
N HIS A 255 -24.80 -26.78 -9.62
CA HIS A 255 -24.27 -28.15 -9.69
C HIS A 255 -23.69 -28.62 -8.36
N GLU A 256 -24.36 -29.58 -7.70
CA GLU A 256 -23.81 -30.41 -6.61
C GLU A 256 -22.74 -31.39 -7.13
N THR A 257 -21.75 -30.88 -7.87
CA THR A 257 -20.54 -31.63 -8.22
C THR A 257 -19.33 -30.75 -7.94
N PRO A 258 -18.28 -31.26 -7.26
CA PRO A 258 -17.08 -30.48 -7.03
C PRO A 258 -16.48 -30.07 -8.37
N ALA A 259 -16.26 -28.78 -8.59
CA ALA A 259 -15.42 -28.33 -9.68
C ALA A 259 -14.04 -28.98 -9.49
N SER A 260 -13.64 -29.77 -10.48
CA SER A 260 -12.39 -30.52 -10.49
C SER A 260 -11.18 -29.63 -10.23
N GLU A 261 -10.19 -30.18 -9.54
CA GLU A 261 -8.91 -29.60 -9.16
C GLU A 261 -8.15 -28.99 -10.36
N GLU A 262 -8.36 -27.71 -10.64
CA GLU A 262 -7.34 -26.84 -11.23
C GLU A 262 -7.38 -25.47 -10.54
N PRO A 263 -6.25 -24.95 -10.05
CA PRO A 263 -6.22 -23.62 -9.46
C PRO A 263 -6.36 -22.59 -10.60
N HIS A 264 -7.58 -22.11 -10.82
CA HIS A 264 -7.87 -21.02 -11.75
C HIS A 264 -7.04 -19.79 -11.35
N HIS A 265 -5.94 -19.57 -12.06
CA HIS A 265 -4.99 -18.48 -11.85
C HIS A 265 -5.20 -17.31 -12.83
N ASP A 266 -6.40 -17.20 -13.40
CA ASP A 266 -6.72 -16.18 -14.38
C ASP A 266 -8.15 -15.67 -14.18
N HIS A 267 -8.27 -14.57 -13.44
CA HIS A 267 -9.51 -13.81 -13.35
C HIS A 267 -9.22 -12.33 -13.60
N HIS A 268 -9.45 -11.92 -14.85
CA HIS A 268 -9.69 -10.53 -15.19
C HIS A 268 -11.01 -10.10 -14.54
N HIS A 269 -10.96 -9.21 -13.56
CA HIS A 269 -12.16 -8.72 -12.85
C HIS A 269 -12.35 -7.20 -12.98
N ARG A 270 -13.64 -6.85 -12.94
CA ARG A 270 -14.28 -5.56 -13.19
C ARG A 270 -13.54 -4.34 -12.64
N LEU A 271 -13.20 -3.42 -13.55
CA LEU A 271 -12.89 -2.02 -13.23
C LEU A 271 -14.20 -1.21 -13.03
N HIS A 272 -14.26 -0.54 -11.88
CA HIS A 272 -14.97 0.69 -11.48
C HIS A 272 -16.29 1.12 -12.16
N ARG A 273 -17.36 1.26 -11.35
CA ARG A 273 -18.70 1.72 -11.75
C ARG A 273 -18.83 3.25 -12.00
N HIS A 274 -17.80 4.08 -11.86
CA HIS A 274 -18.04 5.53 -12.00
C HIS A 274 -17.25 6.33 -13.02
N LEU A 275 -16.25 5.79 -13.71
CA LEU A 275 -15.55 6.58 -14.73
C LEU A 275 -14.89 5.70 -15.79
N LEU A 276 -15.68 4.95 -16.59
CA LEU A 276 -15.45 4.63 -18.03
C LEU A 276 -16.25 3.37 -18.43
N GLU A 277 -17.10 3.50 -19.45
CA GLU A 277 -17.56 2.40 -20.29
C GLU A 277 -16.40 1.93 -21.16
N GLU A 278 -15.85 0.73 -20.91
CA GLU A 278 -15.15 -0.03 -21.94
C GLU A 278 -15.58 -1.49 -21.89
N THR A 279 -16.11 -1.94 -23.02
CA THR A 279 -16.65 -3.27 -23.29
C THR A 279 -15.51 -4.27 -23.47
N ALA A 280 -15.38 -5.22 -22.54
CA ALA A 280 -14.55 -6.41 -22.73
C ALA A 280 -15.19 -7.38 -23.77
N PRO A 281 -14.41 -8.19 -24.50
CA PRO A 281 -14.93 -9.18 -25.43
C PRO A 281 -15.76 -10.26 -24.70
N ALA A 282 -16.86 -10.66 -25.30
CA ALA A 282 -17.81 -11.62 -24.76
C ALA A 282 -17.29 -13.08 -24.84
N GLU A 283 -16.48 -13.50 -23.88
CA GLU A 283 -16.22 -14.93 -23.64
C GLU A 283 -16.59 -15.27 -22.19
N HIS A 284 -17.69 -16.00 -22.04
CA HIS A 284 -18.30 -16.50 -20.79
C HIS A 284 -18.37 -15.49 -19.62
N HIS A 285 -19.38 -14.60 -19.66
CA HIS A 285 -19.87 -13.95 -18.46
C HIS A 285 -20.53 -14.99 -17.53
N THR A 286 -19.74 -15.63 -16.68
CA THR A 286 -20.27 -16.34 -15.52
C THR A 286 -20.84 -15.29 -14.56
N ASP A 287 -22.08 -15.47 -14.09
CA ASP A 287 -22.67 -14.58 -13.10
C ASP A 287 -21.92 -14.74 -11.77
N PRO A 288 -21.21 -13.73 -11.25
CA PRO A 288 -20.48 -13.85 -10.00
C PRO A 288 -21.37 -14.19 -8.79
N ASN A 289 -22.69 -13.99 -8.91
CA ASN A 289 -23.66 -14.36 -7.87
C ASN A 289 -24.10 -15.83 -7.94
N ALA A 290 -23.75 -16.55 -9.01
CA ALA A 290 -24.02 -17.99 -9.12
C ALA A 290 -23.08 -18.84 -8.25
N TYR A 291 -22.00 -18.26 -7.71
CA TYR A 291 -21.01 -18.96 -6.89
C TYR A 291 -21.16 -18.65 -5.42
N THR A 292 -21.04 -19.69 -4.60
CA THR A 292 -20.80 -19.57 -3.16
C THR A 292 -19.33 -19.88 -2.90
N CYS A 293 -18.61 -18.95 -2.29
CA CYS A 293 -17.18 -19.08 -2.02
C CYS A 293 -16.89 -19.05 -0.51
N GLU A 294 -16.04 -19.96 -0.05
CA GLU A 294 -15.58 -20.02 1.34
C GLU A 294 -14.06 -19.88 1.40
N VAL A 295 -13.56 -19.18 2.43
CA VAL A 295 -12.11 -19.03 2.66
C VAL A 295 -11.55 -20.33 3.23
N ILE A 296 -10.69 -21.00 2.47
CA ILE A 296 -10.10 -22.28 2.83
C ILE A 296 -8.69 -22.17 3.42
N ALA A 297 -7.99 -21.08 3.13
CA ALA A 297 -6.65 -20.84 3.66
C ALA A 297 -6.36 -19.33 3.79
N TYR A 298 -5.47 -19.01 4.73
CA TYR A 298 -4.93 -17.67 4.86
C TYR A 298 -4.15 -17.28 3.59
N GLY A 299 -4.38 -16.07 3.10
CA GLY A 299 -3.69 -15.52 1.94
C GLY A 299 -2.56 -14.57 2.30
N GLU A 300 -1.92 -14.08 1.25
CA GLU A 300 -0.85 -13.10 1.27
C GLU A 300 -0.92 -12.25 -0.01
N ASN A 301 -0.64 -10.95 0.08
CA ASN A 301 -0.76 -10.02 -1.04
C ASN A 301 0.45 -9.07 -1.15
N TYR A 302 1.66 -9.64 -1.13
CA TYR A 302 2.91 -8.88 -1.18
C TYR A 302 3.72 -9.16 -2.46
N ARG A 303 4.56 -8.18 -2.83
CA ARG A 303 5.55 -8.32 -3.91
C ARG A 303 6.92 -8.68 -3.32
N ASN A 304 7.63 -9.59 -3.98
CA ASN A 304 9.01 -9.92 -3.63
C ASN A 304 9.93 -8.68 -3.61
N THR A 305 10.96 -8.73 -2.76
CA THR A 305 11.96 -7.66 -2.69
C THR A 305 12.75 -7.55 -3.96
N GLN A 306 12.99 -6.31 -4.37
CA GLN A 306 13.72 -5.95 -5.58
C GLN A 306 15.15 -5.55 -5.21
N PRO A 307 16.13 -5.73 -6.11
CA PRO A 307 17.49 -5.27 -5.87
C PRO A 307 17.54 -3.74 -5.79
N THR A 308 18.40 -3.24 -4.90
CA THR A 308 18.57 -1.79 -4.70
C THR A 308 19.26 -1.10 -5.88
N ASN A 309 19.98 -1.84 -6.72
CA ASN A 309 20.69 -1.34 -7.90
C ASN A 309 21.51 -0.06 -7.63
N ARG A 310 22.17 0.00 -6.46
CA ARG A 310 22.98 1.14 -5.99
C ARG A 310 22.22 2.48 -5.89
N ARG A 311 20.89 2.45 -5.84
CA ARG A 311 20.08 3.67 -5.62
C ARG A 311 20.37 4.27 -4.25
N LYS A 312 20.25 5.58 -4.14
CA LYS A 312 20.37 6.29 -2.85
C LYS A 312 19.19 5.91 -1.97
N VAL A 313 19.49 5.38 -0.79
CA VAL A 313 18.56 5.13 0.30
C VAL A 313 19.08 5.94 1.47
N LYS A 314 18.26 6.81 2.05
CA LYS A 314 18.68 7.70 3.14
C LYS A 314 17.73 7.56 4.31
N LEU A 315 18.30 7.66 5.51
CA LEU A 315 17.54 7.79 6.73
C LEU A 315 17.28 9.27 7.03
N ALA A 316 16.04 9.62 7.37
CA ALA A 316 15.69 10.90 7.96
C ALA A 316 15.56 10.70 9.47
N LEU A 317 16.49 11.31 10.21
CA LEU A 317 16.54 11.19 11.67
C LEU A 317 15.44 12.03 12.32
N SER A 318 14.91 11.55 13.44
CA SER A 318 13.92 12.28 14.22
C SER A 318 14.51 13.57 14.81
N LYS A 319 13.65 14.56 15.04
CA LYS A 319 14.06 15.82 15.69
C LYS A 319 14.61 15.55 17.10
N SER A 320 13.96 14.67 17.86
CA SER A 320 14.41 14.28 19.20
C SER A 320 15.81 13.67 19.21
N TYR A 321 16.14 12.85 18.21
CA TYR A 321 17.48 12.28 18.03
C TYR A 321 18.51 13.37 17.73
N LEU A 322 18.22 14.28 16.78
CA LEU A 322 19.11 15.39 16.43
C LEU A 322 19.37 16.32 17.64
N ASP A 323 18.33 16.65 18.39
CA ASP A 323 18.42 17.50 19.58
C ASP A 323 19.24 16.84 20.69
N SER A 324 19.18 15.50 20.83
CA SER A 324 20.00 14.76 21.79
C SER A 324 21.50 14.76 21.45
N ARG A 325 21.85 14.79 20.16
CA ARG A 325 23.25 14.80 19.69
C ARG A 325 23.91 16.16 19.82
N ASN A 326 23.15 17.24 19.70
CA ASN A 326 23.66 18.61 19.82
C ASN A 326 23.91 19.05 21.29
N LYS A 327 23.50 18.24 22.27
CA LYS A 327 23.72 18.48 23.71
C LYS A 327 25.05 17.90 24.22
N HIS A 328 25.81 17.23 23.37
CA HIS A 328 27.09 16.57 23.67
C HIS A 328 28.17 17.03 22.69
#